data_AF-A0AA40A9I5-F1
#
_entry.id   AF-A0AA40A9I5-F1
#
_cell.length_a   1.000
_cell.length_b   1.000
_cell.length_c   1.000
_cell.angle_alpha   90.00
_cell.angle_beta   90.00
_cell.angle_gamma   90.00
#
_symmetry.space_group_name_H-M   'P 1'
#
loop_
_entity.id
_entity.type
_entity.pdbx_description
1 polymer ?
#
loop_
_entity_poly.entity_id
_entity_poly.type
_entity_poly.pdbx_seq_one_letter_code
_entity_poly.pdbx_strand_id
1 'polypeptide(L)' 'MPPHHTTPAKAHLIGAAHFLESYHIPFFKADLFREFGFSKTRGWQVLHDGLDRRRPLVETRGRKPIISAEDLDKMEVIIW' A
#
# COMPACT_ATOMS: atom_id res chain seq x y z
N MET A 1 -19.28 -16.98 6.13
CA MET A 1 -17.98 -16.50 6.60
C MET A 1 -17.13 -16.25 5.35
N PRO A 2 -16.67 -15.01 5.07
CA PRO A 2 -15.83 -14.78 3.89
C PRO A 2 -14.50 -15.55 4.05
N PRO A 3 -13.86 -16.01 2.95
CA PRO A 3 -12.68 -16.84 3.04
C PRO A 3 -11.53 -16.07 3.71
N HIS A 4 -10.91 -16.67 4.73
CA HIS A 4 -9.79 -16.08 5.49
C HIS A 4 -8.49 -15.92 4.68
N HIS A 5 -8.45 -16.45 3.45
CA HIS A 5 -7.22 -16.57 2.65
C HIS A 5 -7.30 -15.91 1.28
N THR A 6 -8.33 -15.10 1.02
CA THR A 6 -8.36 -14.35 -0.25
C THR A 6 -7.34 -13.23 -0.18
N THR A 7 -6.23 -13.38 -0.90
CA THR A 7 -5.27 -12.30 -1.08
C THR A 7 -6.00 -11.07 -1.62
N PRO A 8 -5.85 -9.88 -0.98
CA PRO A 8 -6.58 -8.70 -1.39
C PRO A 8 -6.26 -8.31 -2.83
N ALA A 9 -7.25 -7.89 -3.61
CA ALA A 9 -7.07 -7.46 -5.01
C ALA A 9 -5.96 -6.39 -5.18
N LYS A 10 -5.71 -5.57 -4.16
CA LYS A 10 -4.60 -4.61 -4.13
C LYS A 10 -3.23 -5.29 -4.23
N ALA A 11 -3.03 -6.39 -3.49
CA ALA A 11 -1.76 -7.12 -3.50
C ALA A 11 -1.52 -7.78 -4.86
N HIS A 12 -2.56 -8.30 -5.51
CA HIS A 12 -2.45 -8.84 -6.87
C HIS A 12 -2.08 -7.76 -7.89
N LEU A 13 -2.71 -6.59 -7.83
CA LEU A 13 -2.39 -5.47 -8.72
C LEU A 13 -0.91 -5.06 -8.58
N ILE A 14 -0.44 -4.91 -7.34
CA ILE A 14 0.95 -4.52 -7.05
C ILE A 14 1.92 -5.61 -7.54
N GLY A 15 1.64 -6.88 -7.23
CA GLY A 15 2.47 -8.00 -7.65
C GLY A 15 2.56 -8.12 -9.18
N ALA A 16 1.44 -7.96 -9.88
CA ALA A 16 1.39 -8.01 -11.34
C ALA A 16 2.14 -6.84 -11.99
N ALA A 17 1.99 -5.62 -11.46
CA ALA A 17 2.74 -4.46 -11.92
C ALA A 17 4.25 -4.66 -11.73
N HIS A 18 4.66 -5.12 -10.54
CA HIS A 18 6.07 -5.38 -10.24
C HIS A 18 6.65 -6.48 -11.13
N PHE A 19 5.90 -7.56 -11.38
CA PHE A 19 6.30 -8.62 -12.31
C PHE A 19 6.53 -8.06 -13.72
N LEU A 20 5.55 -7.37 -14.30
CA LEU A 20 5.68 -6.84 -15.67
C LEU A 20 6.83 -5.83 -15.80
N GLU A 21 7.03 -4.98 -14.79
CA GLU A 21 8.16 -4.03 -14.73
C GLU A 21 9.52 -4.77 -14.62
N SER A 22 9.61 -5.79 -13.76
CA SER A 22 10.87 -6.55 -13.53
C SER A 22 11.30 -7.36 -14.75
N TYR A 23 10.34 -7.86 -15.53
CA TYR A 23 10.60 -8.62 -16.76
C TYR A 23 10.67 -7.72 -18.00
N HIS A 24 10.62 -6.39 -17.84
CA HIS A 24 10.60 -5.41 -18.93
C HIS A 24 9.54 -5.68 -20.01
N ILE A 25 8.39 -6.23 -19.60
CA ILE A 25 7.28 -6.50 -20.52
C ILE A 25 6.54 -5.17 -20.72
N PRO A 26 6.37 -4.67 -21.95
CA PRO A 26 5.62 -3.44 -22.18
C PRO A 26 4.13 -3.66 -21.88
N PHE A 27 3.55 -2.83 -21.02
CA PHE A 27 2.13 -2.89 -20.66
C PHE A 27 1.57 -1.50 -20.36
N PHE A 28 0.26 -1.36 -20.50
CA PHE A 28 -0.46 -0.17 -20.04
C PHE A 28 -1.04 -0.42 -18.65
N LYS A 29 -0.67 0.43 -17.67
CA LYS A 29 -1.22 0.36 -16.31
C LYS A 29 -2.75 0.45 -16.29
N ALA A 30 -3.35 1.12 -17.27
CA ALA A 30 -4.80 1.22 -17.43
C ALA A 30 -5.48 -0.14 -17.71
N ASP A 31 -4.85 -1.00 -18.51
CA ASP A 31 -5.37 -2.34 -18.79
C ASP A 31 -5.26 -3.23 -17.55
N LEU A 32 -4.15 -3.10 -16.82
CA LEU A 32 -3.96 -3.77 -15.53
C LEU A 32 -5.04 -3.36 -14.52
N PHE A 33 -5.38 -2.07 -14.43
CA PHE A 33 -6.46 -1.61 -13.55
C PHE A 33 -7.80 -2.20 -13.94
N ARG A 34 -8.12 -2.25 -15.24
CA ARG A 34 -9.37 -2.84 -15.74
C ARG A 34 -9.48 -4.32 -15.39
N GLU A 35 -8.39 -5.07 -15.56
CA GLU A 35 -8.32 -6.51 -15.23
C GLU A 35 -8.65 -6.78 -13.77
N PHE A 36 -8.11 -5.96 -12.86
CA PHE A 36 -8.35 -6.10 -11.42
C PHE A 36 -9.56 -5.30 -10.90
N GLY A 37 -10.38 -4.73 -11.78
CA GLY A 37 -11.62 -4.01 -11.42
C GLY A 37 -11.41 -2.66 -10.73
N PHE A 38 -10.26 -2.02 -10.91
CA PHE A 38 -9.96 -0.69 -10.36
C PHE A 38 -10.26 0.42 -11.37
N SER A 39 -10.81 1.54 -10.89
CA SER A 39 -10.81 2.79 -11.67
C SER A 39 -9.38 3.30 -11.83
N LYS A 40 -9.13 4.14 -12.84
CA LYS A 40 -7.78 4.73 -13.07
C LYS A 40 -7.26 5.42 -11.80
N THR A 41 -8.06 6.28 -11.18
CA THR A 41 -7.68 7.02 -9.97
C THR A 41 -7.32 6.09 -8.82
N ARG A 42 -8.14 5.04 -8.58
CA ARG A 42 -7.92 4.09 -7.50
C ARG A 42 -6.73 3.18 -7.76
N GLY A 43 -6.52 2.78 -9.01
CA GLY A 43 -5.35 1.98 -9.42
C GLY A 43 -4.04 2.72 -9.15
N TRP A 44 -3.96 4.00 -9.51
CA TRP A 44 -2.81 4.84 -9.20
C TRP A 44 -2.58 5.03 -7.70
N GLN A 45 -3.63 5.27 -6.92
CA GLN A 45 -3.52 5.32 -5.45
C GLN A 45 -2.94 4.03 -4.89
N VAL A 46 -3.41 2.86 -5.33
CA VAL A 46 -2.91 1.57 -4.85
C VAL A 46 -1.43 1.35 -5.20
N LEU A 47 -1.00 1.72 -6.41
CA LEU A 47 0.41 1.61 -6.79
C LEU A 47 1.31 2.58 -6.02
N HIS A 48 0.82 3.78 -5.68
CA HIS A 48 1.60 4.80 -4.97
C HIS A 48 1.66 4.56 -3.46
N ASP A 49 0.54 4.16 -2.84
CA ASP A 49 0.45 3.87 -1.40
C ASP A 49 1.20 2.56 -1.05
N GLY A 50 1.33 1.65 -2.01
CA GLY A 50 1.92 0.33 -1.80
C GLY A 50 1.11 -0.56 -0.86
N LEU A 51 1.76 -1.61 -0.35
CA LEU A 51 1.17 -2.54 0.64
C LEU A 51 1.40 -2.09 2.09
N ASP A 52 2.21 -1.06 2.30
CA ASP A 52 2.71 -0.71 3.61
C ASP A 52 1.68 0.12 4.40
N ARG A 53 0.90 -0.59 5.22
CA ARG A 53 -0.03 0.00 6.18
C ARG A 53 0.67 0.59 7.41
N ARG A 54 1.99 0.41 7.55
CA ARG A 54 2.77 0.88 8.71
C ARG A 54 3.37 2.25 8.50
N ARG A 55 3.26 2.83 7.30
CA ARG A 55 3.68 4.23 7.10
C ARG A 55 2.87 5.12 8.03
N PRO A 56 3.50 5.85 8.97
CA PRO A 56 2.79 6.80 9.79
C PRO A 56 2.17 7.85 8.87
N LEU A 57 0.84 7.90 8.85
CA LEU A 57 0.15 8.98 8.16
C LEU A 57 0.54 10.28 8.86
N VAL A 58 1.02 11.26 8.11
CA VAL A 58 1.27 12.60 8.65
C VAL A 58 -0.10 13.19 9.02
N GLU A 59 -0.40 13.20 10.32
CA GLU A 59 -1.67 13.69 10.86
C GLU A 59 -1.85 15.18 10.49
N THR A 60 -2.83 15.46 9.64
CA THR A 60 -3.08 16.79 9.06
C THR A 60 -4.26 17.49 9.73
N ARG A 61 -5.00 16.82 10.62
CA ARG A 61 -6.22 17.37 11.25
C ARG A 61 -5.94 18.26 12.45
N GLY A 62 -4.70 18.76 12.61
CA GLY A 62 -4.30 19.70 13.66
C GLY A 62 -4.29 19.13 15.09
N ARG A 63 -4.72 17.89 15.30
CA ARG A 63 -4.64 17.22 16.60
C ARG A 63 -3.19 16.86 16.86
N LYS A 64 -2.58 17.49 17.86
CA LYS A 64 -1.24 17.15 18.30
C LYS A 64 -1.21 15.66 18.71
N PRO A 65 -0.25 14.86 18.21
CA PRO A 65 -0.12 13.48 18.61
C PRO A 65 0.17 13.40 20.11
N ILE A 66 -0.41 12.39 20.78
CA ILE A 66 -0.23 12.18 22.22
C ILE A 66 1.21 11.70 22.53
N ILE A 67 1.81 10.99 21.58
CA ILE A 67 3.14 10.39 21.68
C ILE A 67 4.02 11.05 20.60
N SER A 68 5.21 11.50 20.98
CA SER A 68 6.16 12.10 20.04
C SER A 68 6.88 11.04 19.21
N ALA A 69 7.49 11.43 18.08
CA ALA A 69 8.32 10.52 17.29
C ALA A 69 9.50 9.97 18.12
N GLU A 70 10.11 10.80 18.96
CA GLU A 70 11.19 10.38 19.86
C GLU A 70 10.75 9.36 20.90
N ASP A 71 9.49 9.42 21.34
CA ASP A 71 8.94 8.42 22.27
C ASP A 71 8.62 7.11 21.57
N LEU A 72 8.25 7.13 20.29
CA LEU A 72 8.11 5.93 19.47
C LEU A 72 9.46 5.22 19.27
N ASP A 73 10.53 5.97 18.97
CA ASP A 73 11.87 5.42 18.83
C ASP A 73 12.34 4.74 20.12
N LYS A 74 12.09 5.35 21.28
CA LYS A 74 12.39 4.74 22.59
C LYS A 74 11.61 3.45 22.82
N MET A 75 10.37 3.38 22.35
CA MET A 75 9.55 2.17 22.48
C MET A 75 10.04 1.05 21.55
N GLU A 76 10.51 1.36 20.34
CA GLU A 76 11.09 0.36 19.43
C GLU A 76 12.34 -0.30 20.01
N VAL A 77 13.19 0.47 20.72
CA VAL A 77 14.39 -0.06 21.41
C VAL A 77 14.03 -1.06 22.51
N ILE A 78 12.84 -1.00 23.10
CA ILE A 78 12.41 -1.93 24.17
C ILE A 78 11.90 -3.26 23.58
N ILE A 79 11.41 -3.24 22.35
CA ILE A 79 10.75 -4.39 21.70
C ILE A 79 11.78 -5.29 20.98
N TRP A 80 12.98 -4.79 20.72
CA TRP A 80 14.10 -5.48 20.08
C TRP A 80 15.24 -5.78 21.08
#